data_AF-A0A7S2PPM6-F1
#
_entry.id   AF-A0A7S2PPM6-F1
#
_cell.length_a   1.000
_cell.length_b   1.000
_cell.length_c   1.000
_cell.angle_alpha   90.00
_cell.angle_beta   90.00
_cell.angle_gamma   90.00
#
_symmetry.space_group_name_H-M   'P 1'
#
loop_
_entity.id
_entity.type
_entity.pdbx_description
1 polymer ?
#
loop_
_entity_poly.entity_id
_entity_poly.type
_entity_poly.pdbx_seq_one_letter_code
_entity_poly.pdbx_strand_id
1 'polypeptide(L)'
;DSVFAFIFTAECSANVWHFGVRAYFCGTGRPFSEFGPDLQWRLGEFVLVCLAIGEIIVTLAIGSVDEGRILFRTLRFARVARIVRLCRLHFFAELISMVNGAIGGLRTLFWSMTLMALPLYVVALIMREGLSSSSPSAPVAPGFDLGWSFQDLGASFFTLFRCTMGAECITRDGKPIFLIVMEQYGGAFGIVYAVTQVLFTFGLFNLVTAFFVENTVAAAKEVNKQQTRQRLLDTQGFREKMLDLVNVIIYEYQEFETARGMECEMTGRHSVESIVITAEFFRSLQRDAKF
;
A
#
# COMPACT_ATOMS: atom_id res chain seq x y z
N ASP A 1 30.24 5.58 -9.20
CA ASP A 1 29.71 5.78 -7.83
C ASP A 1 30.11 7.11 -7.19
N SER A 2 31.40 7.45 -7.13
CA SER A 2 31.87 8.68 -6.48
C SER A 2 31.41 9.97 -7.16
N VAL A 3 31.34 10.00 -8.50
CA VAL A 3 30.82 11.16 -9.27
C VAL A 3 29.34 11.41 -8.95
N PHE A 4 28.54 10.34 -8.92
CA PHE A 4 27.13 10.44 -8.53
C PHE A 4 26.97 10.91 -7.08
N ALA A 5 27.73 10.36 -6.14
CA ALA A 5 27.71 10.80 -4.74
C ALA A 5 28.05 12.30 -4.61
N PHE A 6 29.02 12.78 -5.38
CA PHE A 6 29.39 14.20 -5.40
C PHE A 6 28.26 15.08 -5.96
N ILE A 7 27.69 14.73 -7.12
CA ILE A 7 26.57 15.47 -7.72
C ILE A 7 25.38 15.53 -6.76
N PHE A 8 25.05 14.43 -6.08
CA PHE A 8 23.93 14.39 -5.14
C PHE A 8 24.19 15.13 -3.84
N THR A 9 25.43 15.14 -3.36
CA THR A 9 25.82 15.96 -2.22
C THR A 9 25.73 17.44 -2.58
N ALA A 10 26.15 17.81 -3.80
CA ALA A 10 26.02 19.17 -4.34
C ALA A 10 24.55 19.59 -4.51
N GLU A 11 23.70 18.73 -5.07
CA GLU A 11 22.26 19.00 -5.21
C GLU A 11 21.55 19.13 -3.84
N CYS A 12 21.84 18.22 -2.89
CA CYS A 12 21.28 18.27 -1.55
C CYS A 12 21.73 19.52 -0.80
N SER A 13 23.01 19.86 -0.85
CA SER A 13 23.56 21.06 -0.23
C SER A 13 23.04 22.35 -0.87
N ALA A 14 22.88 22.41 -2.20
CA ALA A 14 22.25 23.54 -2.89
C ALA A 14 20.79 23.73 -2.46
N ASN A 15 20.03 22.64 -2.33
CA ASN A 15 18.65 22.69 -1.86
C ASN A 15 18.56 23.12 -0.38
N VAL A 16 19.43 22.60 0.49
CA VAL A 16 19.51 23.02 1.90
C VAL A 16 19.90 24.49 2.03
N TRP A 17 20.77 24.99 1.14
CA TRP A 17 21.20 26.38 1.11
C TRP A 17 20.09 27.32 0.62
N HIS A 18 19.37 26.93 -0.44
CA HIS A 18 18.30 27.74 -1.02
C HIS A 18 17.05 27.80 -0.12
N PHE A 19 16.64 26.66 0.47
CA PHE A 19 15.43 26.60 1.29
C PHE A 19 15.70 26.84 2.79
N GLY A 20 16.95 26.75 3.25
CA GLY A 20 17.32 26.81 4.66
C GLY A 20 17.03 25.51 5.42
N VAL A 21 17.88 25.16 6.40
CA VAL A 21 17.82 23.86 7.11
C VAL A 21 16.45 23.59 7.76
N ARG A 22 15.86 24.61 8.40
CA ARG A 22 14.54 24.49 9.05
C ARG A 22 13.40 24.34 8.04
N ALA A 23 13.46 25.04 6.90
CA ALA A 23 12.39 24.95 5.90
C ALA A 23 12.55 23.73 4.98
N TYR A 24 13.77 23.20 4.83
CA TYR A 24 14.03 21.94 4.14
C TYR A 24 13.47 20.73 4.91
N PHE A 25 13.69 20.66 6.23
CA PHE A 25 13.24 19.54 7.07
C PHE A 25 11.88 19.72 7.76
N CYS A 26 11.45 20.94 8.06
CA CYS A 26 10.18 21.16 8.78
C CYS A 26 9.09 21.83 7.95
N GLY A 27 9.37 22.31 6.74
CA GLY A 27 8.40 23.03 5.91
C GLY A 27 8.04 24.39 6.51
N THR A 28 8.08 25.44 5.69
CA THR A 28 7.79 26.80 6.16
C THR A 28 6.29 26.96 6.46
N GLY A 29 5.92 27.03 7.75
CA GLY A 29 4.69 27.68 8.20
C GLY A 29 3.35 26.96 7.97
N ARG A 30 3.31 25.63 7.83
CA ARG A 30 2.03 24.88 7.83
C ARG A 30 1.87 24.04 9.10
N PRO A 31 0.65 23.89 9.64
CA PRO A 31 0.41 23.14 10.86
C PRO A 31 0.86 21.67 10.70
N PHE A 32 1.35 21.08 11.80
CA PHE A 32 1.92 19.73 11.92
C PHE A 32 1.03 18.59 11.35
N SER A 33 -0.24 18.86 11.00
CA SER A 33 -1.16 17.86 10.43
C SER A 33 -1.04 17.68 8.91
N GLU A 34 -0.24 18.49 8.20
CA GLU A 34 0.09 18.32 6.77
C GLU A 34 1.55 17.91 6.58
N PHE A 35 1.99 16.83 7.25
CA PHE A 35 3.21 16.12 6.86
C PHE A 35 2.99 15.52 5.46
N GLY A 36 3.26 16.33 4.42
CA GLY A 36 3.06 15.95 3.04
C GLY A 36 4.00 14.81 2.61
N PRO A 37 3.63 14.05 1.56
CA PRO A 37 4.47 13.01 0.98
C PRO A 37 5.87 13.52 0.59
N ASP A 38 5.98 14.81 0.26
CA ASP A 38 7.25 15.45 -0.12
C ASP A 38 8.33 15.40 0.97
N LEU A 39 7.95 15.39 2.25
CA LEU A 39 8.94 15.35 3.33
C LEU A 39 9.55 13.95 3.47
N GLN A 40 8.76 12.89 3.28
CA GLN A 40 9.26 11.51 3.31
C GLN A 40 10.29 11.27 2.20
N TRP A 41 10.05 11.85 1.02
CA TRP A 41 11.00 11.79 -0.10
C TRP A 41 12.29 12.58 0.19
N ARG A 42 12.19 13.80 0.73
CA ARG A 42 13.36 14.62 1.10
C ARG A 42 14.21 13.96 2.18
N LEU A 43 13.57 13.36 3.19
CA LEU A 43 14.26 12.61 4.23
C LEU A 43 14.95 11.36 3.66
N GLY A 44 14.28 10.62 2.77
CA GLY A 44 14.87 9.49 2.06
C GLY A 44 16.06 9.88 1.18
N GLU A 45 15.97 11.00 0.47
CA GLU A 45 17.07 11.55 -0.33
C GLU A 45 18.28 11.93 0.54
N PHE A 46 18.04 12.57 1.69
CA PHE A 46 19.09 12.91 2.66
C PHE A 46 19.77 11.66 3.24
N VAL A 47 19.00 10.66 3.66
CA VAL A 47 19.53 9.39 4.18
C VAL A 47 20.41 8.69 3.12
N LEU A 48 20.00 8.69 1.85
CA LEU A 48 20.79 8.14 0.75
C LEU A 48 22.12 8.88 0.53
N VAL A 49 22.13 10.21 0.67
CA VAL A 49 23.37 11.01 0.61
C VAL A 49 24.29 10.66 1.78
N CYS A 50 23.76 10.57 2.99
CA CYS A 50 24.52 10.16 4.18
C CYS A 50 25.12 8.75 4.02
N LEU A 51 24.35 7.78 3.49
CA LEU A 51 24.85 6.44 3.20
C LEU A 51 25.95 6.43 2.13
N ALA A 52 25.83 7.28 1.10
CA ALA A 52 26.85 7.40 0.05
C ALA A 52 28.16 8.03 0.57
N ILE A 53 28.05 9.04 1.44
CA ILE A 53 29.21 9.65 2.11
C ILE A 53 29.85 8.63 3.06
N GLY A 54 29.04 7.91 3.85
CA GLY A 54 29.51 6.84 4.73
C GLY A 54 30.26 5.74 3.99
N GLU A 55 29.79 5.34 2.80
CA GLU A 55 30.49 4.39 1.92
C GLU A 55 31.90 4.88 1.55
N ILE A 56 32.02 6.15 1.15
CA ILE A 56 33.31 6.75 0.75
C ILE A 56 34.26 6.84 1.95
N ILE A 57 33.76 7.28 3.11
CA ILE A 57 34.56 7.40 4.34
C ILE A 57 35.06 6.02 4.78
N VAL A 58 34.20 5.01 4.80
CA VAL A 58 34.58 3.62 5.15
C VAL A 58 35.61 3.07 4.18
N THR A 59 35.45 3.34 2.89
CA THR A 59 36.39 2.89 1.84
C THR A 59 37.76 3.58 1.98
N LEU A 60 37.80 4.84 2.43
CA LEU A 60 39.05 5.59 2.64
C LEU A 60 39.72 5.25 3.98
N ALA A 61 38.94 4.99 5.04
CA ALA A 61 39.46 4.72 6.38
C ALA A 61 39.92 3.26 6.54
N ILE A 62 39.24 2.30 5.92
CA ILE A 62 39.58 0.87 6.00
C ILE A 62 40.47 0.52 4.80
N GLY A 63 41.70 1.02 4.82
CA GLY A 63 42.69 0.75 3.77
C GLY A 63 43.13 -0.71 3.66
N SER A 64 42.94 -1.55 4.70
CA SER A 64 43.37 -2.95 4.69
C SER A 64 43.01 -3.72 5.97
N VAL A 65 41.78 -4.25 6.15
CA VAL A 65 41.58 -5.42 7.05
C VAL A 65 40.30 -6.18 6.75
N ASP A 66 40.37 -7.50 6.93
CA ASP A 66 39.33 -8.52 6.74
C ASP A 66 38.04 -8.32 7.56
N GLU A 67 38.04 -7.44 8.56
CA GLU A 67 36.86 -7.15 9.41
C GLU A 67 35.78 -6.31 8.69
N GLY A 68 36.10 -5.69 7.56
CA GLY A 68 35.15 -4.86 6.80
C GLY A 68 34.12 -5.64 5.97
N ARG A 69 34.21 -6.97 5.84
CA ARG A 69 33.41 -7.73 4.85
C ARG A 69 31.90 -7.60 5.03
N ILE A 70 31.40 -7.52 6.27
CA ILE A 70 29.97 -7.32 6.55
C ILE A 70 29.57 -5.90 6.15
N LEU A 71 30.33 -4.89 6.57
CA LEU A 71 30.08 -3.47 6.22
C LEU A 71 30.13 -3.24 4.70
N PHE A 72 31.10 -3.83 4.00
CA PHE A 72 31.16 -3.78 2.53
C PHE A 72 29.96 -4.48 1.88
N ARG A 73 29.43 -5.57 2.47
CA ARG A 73 28.23 -6.26 1.98
C ARG A 73 26.97 -5.41 2.19
N THR A 74 26.84 -4.73 3.34
CA THR A 74 25.72 -3.82 3.63
C THR A 74 25.78 -2.56 2.77
N LEU A 75 26.97 -2.01 2.52
CA LEU A 75 27.19 -0.83 1.66
C LEU A 75 26.90 -1.11 0.18
N ARG A 76 27.06 -2.36 -0.30
CA ARG A 76 26.59 -2.75 -1.64
C ARG A 76 25.08 -2.59 -1.81
N PHE A 77 24.28 -2.87 -0.78
CA PHE A 77 22.83 -2.66 -0.83
C PHE A 77 22.46 -1.17 -0.86
N ALA A 78 23.27 -0.29 -0.27
CA ALA A 78 23.07 1.16 -0.36
C ALA A 78 23.19 1.67 -1.81
N ARG A 79 23.93 0.99 -2.69
CA ARG A 79 23.96 1.30 -4.13
C ARG A 79 22.62 1.00 -4.80
N VAL A 80 21.99 -0.13 -4.46
CA VAL A 80 20.66 -0.51 -4.94
C VAL A 80 19.59 0.46 -4.42
N ALA A 81 19.75 0.96 -3.20
CA ALA A 81 18.83 1.96 -2.63
C ALA A 81 18.80 3.28 -3.44
N ARG A 82 19.84 3.60 -4.23
CA ARG A 82 19.83 4.77 -5.13
C ARG A 82 18.85 4.61 -6.31
N ILE A 83 18.55 3.36 -6.72
CA ILE A 83 17.57 3.03 -7.77
C ILE A 83 16.15 3.43 -7.33
N VAL A 84 15.87 3.46 -6.02
CA VAL A 84 14.58 3.89 -5.46
C VAL A 84 14.24 5.34 -5.86
N ARG A 85 15.24 6.16 -6.21
CA ARG A 85 15.01 7.52 -6.76
C ARG A 85 14.38 7.50 -8.14
N LEU A 86 14.61 6.46 -8.95
CA LEU A 86 13.93 6.30 -10.23
C LEU A 86 12.41 6.17 -10.04
N CYS A 87 11.95 5.65 -8.89
CA CYS A 87 10.53 5.62 -8.57
C CYS A 87 9.91 7.03 -8.50
N ARG A 88 10.70 8.10 -8.27
CA ARG A 88 10.19 9.49 -8.30
C ARG A 88 9.90 9.99 -9.72
N LEU A 89 10.44 9.33 -10.75
CA LEU A 89 10.11 9.70 -12.13
C LEU A 89 8.61 9.54 -12.35
N HIS A 90 8.03 10.46 -13.12
CA HIS A 90 6.60 10.48 -13.42
C HIS A 90 6.07 9.13 -13.93
N PHE A 91 6.93 8.35 -14.59
CA PHE A 91 6.64 6.99 -15.06
C PHE A 91 6.22 6.00 -13.94
N PHE A 92 6.71 6.18 -12.71
CA PHE A 92 6.44 5.28 -11.59
C PHE A 92 5.44 5.86 -10.58
N ALA A 93 4.85 7.03 -10.86
CA ALA A 93 3.85 7.63 -9.98
C ALA A 93 2.65 6.70 -9.74
N GLU A 94 2.19 6.00 -10.79
CA GLU A 94 1.15 4.98 -10.68
C GLU A 94 1.58 3.79 -9.82
N LEU A 95 2.83 3.31 -10.00
CA LEU A 95 3.39 2.22 -9.19
C LEU A 95 3.48 2.59 -7.72
N ILE A 96 3.96 3.80 -7.40
CA ILE A 96 4.01 4.31 -6.03
C ILE A 96 2.62 4.41 -5.44
N SER A 97 1.63 4.89 -6.21
CA SER A 97 0.24 4.96 -5.75
C SER A 97 -0.30 3.58 -5.41
N MET A 98 -0.01 2.56 -6.22
CA MET A 98 -0.38 1.16 -5.92
C MET A 98 0.33 0.63 -4.67
N VAL A 99 1.63 0.89 -4.53
CA VAL A 99 2.42 0.47 -3.35
C VAL A 99 1.94 1.14 -2.07
N ASN A 100 1.67 2.45 -2.11
CA ASN A 100 1.10 3.16 -0.96
C ASN A 100 -0.28 2.62 -0.59
N GLY A 101 -1.10 2.25 -1.58
CA GLY A 101 -2.36 1.54 -1.36
C GLY A 101 -2.15 0.18 -0.69
N ALA A 102 -1.17 -0.61 -1.14
CA ALA A 102 -0.82 -1.90 -0.56
C ALA A 102 -0.27 -1.77 0.88
N ILE A 103 0.60 -0.78 1.13
CA ILE A 103 1.14 -0.50 2.47
C ILE A 103 0.02 -0.08 3.43
N GLY A 104 -0.96 0.69 2.96
CA GLY A 104 -2.17 1.00 3.72
C GLY A 104 -2.95 -0.25 4.16
N GLY A 105 -2.92 -1.32 3.35
CA GLY A 105 -3.51 -2.61 3.66
C GLY A 105 -2.65 -3.56 4.51
N LEU A 106 -1.37 -3.27 4.75
CA LEU A 106 -0.50 -4.16 5.53
C LEU A 106 -0.99 -4.35 6.97
N ARG A 107 -1.56 -3.31 7.58
CA ARG A 107 -2.09 -3.39 8.95
C ARG A 107 -3.21 -4.42 9.03
N THR A 108 -4.16 -4.40 8.10
CA THR A 108 -5.29 -5.34 8.11
C THR A 108 -4.80 -6.76 7.82
N LEU A 109 -3.89 -6.93 6.86
CA LEU A 109 -3.24 -8.22 6.58
C LEU A 109 -2.51 -8.78 7.81
N PHE A 110 -1.77 -7.95 8.55
CA PHE A 110 -1.05 -8.38 9.75
C PHE A 110 -1.98 -8.91 10.85
N TRP A 111 -3.08 -8.21 11.11
CA TRP A 111 -4.08 -8.66 12.09
C TRP A 111 -4.78 -9.94 11.61
N SER A 112 -5.08 -10.07 10.32
CA SER A 112 -5.64 -11.29 9.75
C SER A 112 -4.69 -12.49 9.86
N MET A 113 -3.40 -12.30 9.59
CA MET A 113 -2.37 -13.34 9.78
C MET A 113 -2.25 -13.76 11.25
N THR A 114 -2.35 -12.79 12.17
CA THR A 114 -2.35 -13.06 13.62
C THR A 114 -3.56 -13.90 14.02
N LEU A 115 -4.74 -13.59 13.48
CA LEU A 115 -5.97 -14.34 13.72
C LEU A 115 -5.87 -15.79 13.20
N MET A 116 -5.22 -16.01 12.05
CA MET A 116 -4.96 -17.36 11.54
C MET A 116 -3.91 -18.13 12.36
N ALA A 117 -2.92 -17.43 12.93
CA ALA A 117 -1.83 -18.07 13.67
C ALA A 117 -2.31 -18.72 14.98
N LEU A 118 -3.32 -18.18 15.65
CA LEU A 118 -3.81 -18.68 16.94
C LEU A 118 -4.37 -20.12 16.88
N PRO A 119 -5.34 -20.46 16.01
CA PRO A 119 -5.81 -21.84 15.89
C PRO A 119 -4.71 -22.79 15.41
N LEU A 120 -3.81 -22.32 14.55
CA LEU A 120 -2.69 -23.13 14.06
C LEU A 120 -1.69 -23.45 15.18
N TYR A 121 -1.45 -22.50 16.08
CA TYR A 121 -0.63 -22.68 17.27
C TYR A 121 -1.20 -23.75 18.21
N VAL A 122 -2.52 -23.77 18.41
CA VAL A 122 -3.17 -24.81 19.23
C VAL A 122 -2.96 -26.20 18.62
N VAL A 123 -3.17 -26.35 17.30
CA VAL A 123 -2.94 -27.63 16.62
C VAL A 123 -1.45 -28.02 16.65
N ALA A 124 -0.54 -27.07 16.51
CA ALA A 124 0.90 -27.31 16.63
C ALA A 124 1.28 -27.83 18.02
N LEU A 125 0.71 -27.25 19.06
CA LEU A 125 0.92 -27.70 20.43
C LEU A 125 0.35 -29.12 20.64
N ILE A 126 -0.85 -29.41 20.13
CA ILE A 126 -1.46 -30.75 20.22
C ILE A 126 -0.61 -31.79 19.47
N MET A 127 -0.14 -31.47 18.27
CA MET A 127 0.73 -32.38 17.50
C MET A 127 2.05 -32.62 18.21
N ARG A 128 2.73 -31.56 18.67
CA ARG A 128 4.00 -31.67 19.40
C ARG A 128 3.86 -32.51 20.66
N GLU A 129 2.94 -32.16 21.55
CA GLU A 129 2.76 -32.87 22.82
C GLU A 129 2.21 -34.29 22.62
N GLY A 130 1.32 -34.47 21.64
CA GLY A 130 0.81 -35.78 21.26
C GLY A 130 1.90 -36.70 20.72
N LEU A 131 2.76 -36.22 19.82
CA LEU A 131 3.88 -36.99 19.28
C LEU A 131 4.96 -37.25 20.33
N SER A 132 5.23 -36.27 21.21
CA SER A 132 6.22 -36.41 22.28
C SER A 132 5.81 -37.43 23.34
N SER A 133 4.54 -37.44 23.74
CA SER A 133 4.01 -38.38 24.74
C SER A 133 3.82 -39.80 24.21
N SER A 134 3.61 -39.93 22.90
CA SER A 134 3.34 -41.21 22.25
C SER A 134 4.59 -41.93 21.79
N SER A 135 5.80 -41.39 22.01
CA SER A 135 7.06 -42.02 21.59
C SER A 135 7.20 -43.40 22.24
N PRO A 136 6.96 -44.49 21.49
CA PRO A 136 7.29 -45.81 21.97
C PRO A 136 8.82 -45.92 21.82
N SER A 137 9.46 -46.60 22.74
CA SER A 137 10.86 -47.02 22.66
C SER A 137 11.14 -48.04 21.53
N ALA A 138 10.55 -47.81 20.35
CA ALA A 138 10.79 -48.53 19.11
C ALA A 138 11.91 -47.83 18.34
N PRO A 139 12.83 -48.59 17.70
CA PRO A 139 13.88 -48.00 16.89
C PRO A 139 13.23 -47.19 15.77
N VAL A 140 13.37 -45.87 15.84
CA VAL A 140 13.06 -44.95 14.74
C VAL A 140 13.69 -45.54 13.49
N ALA A 141 12.88 -45.82 12.47
CA ALA A 141 13.36 -46.37 11.21
C ALA A 141 14.57 -45.53 10.75
N PRO A 142 15.72 -46.15 10.43
CA PRO A 142 16.93 -45.43 10.11
C PRO A 142 16.67 -44.58 8.86
N GLY A 143 16.71 -43.25 9.04
CA GLY A 143 16.47 -42.28 7.97
C GLY A 143 15.16 -41.49 8.05
N PHE A 144 14.33 -41.66 9.10
CA PHE A 144 13.12 -40.84 9.25
C PHE A 144 13.23 -39.78 10.36
N ASP A 145 13.53 -38.56 9.93
CA ASP A 145 13.77 -37.38 10.76
C ASP A 145 12.46 -36.67 11.15
N LEU A 146 11.48 -37.39 11.72
CA LEU A 146 10.25 -36.76 12.27
C LEU A 146 10.58 -35.71 13.34
N GLY A 147 11.73 -35.89 14.01
CA GLY A 147 12.28 -34.95 14.97
C GLY A 147 12.28 -33.52 14.43
N TRP A 148 12.82 -33.26 13.24
CA TRP A 148 12.96 -31.87 12.77
C TRP A 148 11.65 -31.13 12.55
N SER A 149 10.56 -31.84 12.22
CA SER A 149 9.27 -31.22 11.93
C SER A 149 8.45 -30.90 13.19
N PHE A 150 8.62 -31.67 14.28
CA PHE A 150 7.81 -31.55 15.51
C PHE A 150 8.64 -31.44 16.80
N GLN A 151 9.96 -31.28 16.74
CA GLN A 151 10.86 -31.19 17.91
C GLN A 151 10.60 -29.95 18.75
N ASP A 152 10.39 -28.80 18.12
CA ASP A 152 10.07 -27.56 18.80
C ASP A 152 8.75 -26.97 18.30
N LEU A 153 8.16 -26.08 19.10
CA LEU A 153 6.87 -25.46 18.84
C LEU A 153 6.94 -24.61 17.57
N GLY A 154 8.05 -23.89 17.36
CA GLY A 154 8.28 -23.13 16.14
C GLY A 154 8.35 -24.03 14.91
N ALA A 155 9.03 -25.18 15.02
CA ALA A 155 9.14 -26.15 13.93
C ALA A 155 7.79 -26.81 13.60
N SER A 156 7.02 -27.19 14.63
CA SER A 156 5.69 -27.77 14.47
C SER A 156 4.71 -26.76 13.85
N PHE A 157 4.73 -25.52 14.34
CA PHE A 157 3.93 -24.44 13.78
C PHE A 157 4.28 -24.19 12.31
N PHE A 158 5.57 -24.11 11.98
CA PHE A 158 6.02 -23.88 10.61
C PHE A 158 5.66 -25.05 9.67
N THR A 159 5.76 -26.28 10.16
CA THR A 159 5.36 -27.49 9.41
C THR A 159 3.87 -27.48 9.12
N LEU A 160 3.02 -27.22 10.12
CA LEU A 160 1.58 -27.10 9.92
C LEU A 160 1.21 -25.92 9.03
N PHE A 161 1.90 -24.78 9.18
CA PHE A 161 1.71 -23.62 8.32
C PHE A 161 1.96 -23.95 6.84
N ARG A 162 3.09 -24.60 6.53
CA ARG A 162 3.42 -25.06 5.16
C ARG A 162 2.36 -25.99 4.60
N CYS A 163 1.86 -26.88 5.45
CA CYS A 163 0.84 -27.84 5.08
C CYS A 163 -0.51 -27.21 4.77
N THR A 164 -0.94 -26.29 5.63
CA THR A 164 -2.25 -25.66 5.55
C THR A 164 -2.32 -24.56 4.50
N MET A 165 -1.22 -23.85 4.25
CA MET A 165 -1.11 -22.83 3.20
C MET A 165 -0.99 -23.41 1.78
N GLY A 166 -1.00 -24.75 1.62
CA GLY A 166 -0.96 -25.41 0.33
C GLY A 166 0.40 -25.37 -0.37
N ALA A 167 1.49 -25.09 0.37
CA ALA A 167 2.83 -25.10 -0.19
C ALA A 167 3.33 -26.54 -0.37
N GLU A 168 3.52 -27.26 0.74
CA GLU A 168 3.97 -28.65 0.74
C GLU A 168 3.78 -29.31 2.11
N CYS A 169 3.40 -30.60 2.09
CA CYS A 169 3.26 -31.46 3.27
C CYS A 169 4.22 -32.65 3.24
N ILE A 170 5.42 -32.45 2.69
CA ILE A 170 6.40 -33.50 2.48
C ILE A 170 7.62 -33.30 3.37
N THR A 171 8.22 -34.42 3.74
CA THR A 171 9.53 -34.48 4.39
C THR A 171 10.63 -34.15 3.36
N ARG A 172 11.87 -33.95 3.80
CA ARG A 172 13.03 -33.74 2.89
C ARG A 172 13.17 -34.84 1.83
N ASP A 173 12.76 -36.06 2.16
CA ASP A 173 12.79 -37.21 1.25
C ASP A 173 11.56 -37.31 0.33
N GLY A 174 10.71 -36.28 0.29
CA GLY A 174 9.52 -36.23 -0.56
C GLY A 174 8.34 -37.07 -0.07
N LYS A 175 8.43 -37.67 1.12
CA LYS A 175 7.35 -38.49 1.69
C LYS A 175 6.32 -37.66 2.45
N PRO A 176 5.02 -37.96 2.34
CA PRO A 176 3.96 -37.22 3.04
C PRO A 176 4.07 -37.38 4.56
N ILE A 177 4.19 -36.26 5.27
CA ILE A 177 4.44 -36.24 6.73
C ILE A 177 3.30 -36.94 7.49
N PHE A 178 2.05 -36.58 7.20
CA PHE A 178 0.89 -37.10 7.93
C PHE A 178 0.59 -38.57 7.65
N LEU A 179 1.00 -39.12 6.51
CA LEU A 179 0.88 -40.56 6.25
C LEU A 179 1.75 -41.36 7.23
N ILE A 180 2.99 -40.91 7.43
CA ILE A 180 3.94 -41.59 8.30
C ILE A 180 3.55 -41.41 9.77
N VAL A 181 3.06 -40.22 10.13
CA VAL A 181 2.50 -39.98 11.46
C VAL A 181 1.32 -40.91 11.76
N MET A 182 0.40 -41.11 10.79
CA MET A 182 -0.72 -42.04 10.95
C MET A 182 -0.27 -43.50 11.10
N GLU A 183 0.73 -43.93 10.33
CA GLU A 183 1.26 -45.29 10.40
C GLU A 183 1.96 -45.59 11.73
N GLN A 184 2.69 -44.61 12.30
CA GLN A 184 3.50 -44.81 13.51
C GLN A 184 2.78 -44.47 14.82
N TYR A 185 1.92 -43.45 14.81
CA TYR A 185 1.28 -42.90 16.03
C TYR A 185 -0.24 -43.11 16.03
N GLY A 186 -0.80 -43.65 14.95
CA GLY A 186 -2.21 -44.00 14.84
C GLY A 186 -3.08 -42.99 14.08
N GLY A 187 -4.23 -43.46 13.60
CA GLY A 187 -5.13 -42.69 12.73
C GLY A 187 -5.77 -41.46 13.39
N ALA A 188 -5.74 -41.33 14.72
CA ALA A 188 -6.30 -40.17 15.43
C ALA A 188 -5.61 -38.86 15.02
N PHE A 189 -4.28 -38.87 14.83
CA PHE A 189 -3.53 -37.72 14.32
C PHE A 189 -3.93 -37.35 12.88
N GLY A 190 -4.27 -38.35 12.08
CA GLY A 190 -4.83 -38.16 10.73
C GLY A 190 -6.17 -37.44 10.74
N ILE A 191 -7.06 -37.79 11.68
CA ILE A 191 -8.35 -37.11 11.85
C ILE A 191 -8.15 -35.66 12.27
N VAL A 192 -7.27 -35.40 13.25
CA VAL A 192 -6.96 -34.02 13.69
C VAL A 192 -6.41 -33.19 12.53
N TYR A 193 -5.51 -33.76 11.72
CA TYR A 193 -5.01 -33.11 10.51
C TYR A 193 -6.12 -32.85 9.48
N ALA A 194 -6.97 -33.83 9.20
CA ALA A 194 -8.06 -33.69 8.23
C ALA A 194 -9.05 -32.60 8.64
N VAL A 195 -9.45 -32.57 9.92
CA VAL A 195 -10.32 -31.52 10.48
C VAL A 195 -9.64 -30.14 10.39
N THR A 196 -8.35 -30.06 10.73
CA THR A 196 -7.58 -28.82 10.61
C THR A 196 -7.57 -28.33 9.16
N GLN A 197 -7.35 -29.23 8.19
CA GLN A 197 -7.33 -28.85 6.78
C GLN A 197 -8.69 -28.35 6.31
N VAL A 198 -9.79 -29.03 6.66
CA VAL A 198 -11.15 -28.58 6.32
C VAL A 198 -11.43 -27.20 6.94
N LEU A 199 -11.11 -27.02 8.22
CA LEU A 199 -11.35 -25.78 8.95
C LEU A 199 -10.57 -24.60 8.37
N PHE A 200 -9.32 -24.80 7.98
CA PHE A 200 -8.52 -23.73 7.39
C PHE A 200 -8.89 -23.46 5.94
N THR A 201 -8.94 -24.50 5.09
CA THR A 201 -9.24 -24.38 3.65
C THR A 201 -10.63 -23.81 3.40
N PHE A 202 -11.66 -24.36 4.06
CA PHE A 202 -13.05 -23.92 3.82
C PHE A 202 -13.55 -22.86 4.80
N GLY A 203 -12.97 -22.79 6.01
CA GLY A 203 -13.38 -21.83 7.03
C GLY A 203 -12.52 -20.58 7.04
N LEU A 204 -11.30 -20.69 7.60
CA LEU A 204 -10.48 -19.51 7.94
C LEU A 204 -10.00 -18.72 6.72
N PHE A 205 -9.56 -19.37 5.64
CA PHE A 205 -9.13 -18.63 4.43
C PHE A 205 -10.29 -17.87 3.79
N ASN A 206 -11.47 -18.48 3.73
CA ASN A 206 -12.67 -17.84 3.20
C ASN A 206 -13.14 -16.70 4.10
N LEU A 207 -13.09 -16.87 5.43
CA LEU A 207 -13.40 -15.81 6.39
C LEU A 207 -12.46 -14.61 6.24
N VAL A 208 -11.15 -14.84 6.15
CA VAL A 208 -10.18 -13.74 5.99
C VAL A 208 -10.33 -13.06 4.64
N THR A 209 -10.61 -13.81 3.58
CA THR A 209 -10.89 -13.23 2.25
C THR A 209 -12.12 -12.32 2.30
N ALA A 210 -13.21 -12.79 2.91
CA ALA A 210 -14.43 -11.99 3.10
C ALA A 210 -14.13 -10.70 3.90
N PHE A 211 -13.44 -10.82 5.03
CA PHE A 211 -13.05 -9.66 5.85
C PHE A 211 -12.13 -8.68 5.11
N PHE A 212 -11.19 -9.16 4.30
CA PHE A 212 -10.32 -8.31 3.50
C PHE A 212 -11.11 -7.55 2.42
N VAL A 213 -12.05 -8.22 1.76
CA VAL A 213 -12.96 -7.59 0.79
C VAL A 213 -13.82 -6.53 1.46
N GLU A 214 -14.41 -6.81 2.62
CA GLU A 214 -15.21 -5.83 3.38
C GLU A 214 -14.41 -4.57 3.72
N ASN A 215 -13.17 -4.73 4.22
CA ASN A 215 -12.31 -3.60 4.52
C ASN A 215 -11.91 -2.81 3.27
N THR A 216 -11.65 -3.49 2.15
CA THR A 216 -11.30 -2.85 0.88
C THR A 216 -12.49 -2.05 0.33
N VAL A 217 -13.70 -2.62 0.38
CA VAL A 217 -14.94 -1.94 -0.03
C VAL A 217 -15.24 -0.74 0.88
N ALA A 218 -15.04 -0.88 2.20
CA ALA A 218 -15.21 0.20 3.15
C ALA A 218 -14.22 1.36 2.88
N ALA A 219 -12.95 1.04 2.62
CA ALA A 219 -11.93 2.02 2.27
C ALA A 219 -12.27 2.73 0.94
N ALA A 220 -12.68 1.99 -0.09
CA ALA A 220 -13.11 2.56 -1.37
C ALA A 220 -14.32 3.49 -1.23
N LYS A 221 -15.29 3.11 -0.37
CA LYS A 221 -16.46 3.95 -0.06
C LYS A 221 -16.07 5.27 0.60
N GLU A 222 -15.09 5.24 1.51
CA GLU A 222 -14.59 6.46 2.15
C GLU A 222 -13.87 7.38 1.16
N VAL A 223 -13.06 6.83 0.25
CA VAL A 223 -12.43 7.61 -0.84
C VAL A 223 -13.49 8.28 -1.73
N ASN A 224 -14.52 7.54 -2.15
CA ASN A 224 -15.62 8.10 -2.96
C ASN A 224 -16.36 9.22 -2.23
N LYS A 225 -16.56 9.07 -0.92
CA LYS A 225 -17.20 10.09 -0.06
C LYS A 225 -16.33 11.34 0.04
N GLN A 226 -15.01 11.18 0.20
CA GLN A 226 -14.07 12.30 0.23
C GLN A 226 -14.04 13.03 -1.12
N GLN A 227 -13.98 12.31 -2.24
CA GLN A 227 -14.04 12.92 -3.58
C GLN A 227 -15.35 13.68 -3.80
N THR A 228 -16.48 13.10 -3.39
CA THR A 228 -17.79 13.77 -3.48
C THR A 228 -17.81 15.04 -2.64
N ARG A 229 -17.29 14.98 -1.40
CA ARG A 229 -17.19 16.14 -0.52
C ARG A 229 -16.28 17.21 -1.12
N GLN A 230 -15.17 16.81 -1.74
CA GLN A 230 -14.24 17.74 -2.37
C GLN A 230 -14.89 18.45 -3.57
N ARG A 231 -15.69 17.74 -4.37
CA ARG A 231 -16.51 18.35 -5.44
C ARG A 231 -17.53 19.35 -4.90
N LEU A 232 -18.15 19.07 -3.74
CA LEU A 232 -19.08 20.00 -3.09
C LEU A 232 -18.37 21.23 -2.49
N LEU A 233 -17.16 21.04 -1.97
CA LEU A 233 -16.34 22.13 -1.41
C LEU A 233 -15.66 22.96 -2.50
N ASP A 234 -15.60 22.47 -3.73
CA ASP A 234 -15.11 23.21 -4.90
C ASP A 234 -16.11 24.30 -5.32
N THR A 235 -16.24 25.29 -4.43
CA THR A 235 -17.02 26.51 -4.64
C THR A 235 -16.44 27.32 -5.80
N GLN A 236 -15.15 27.14 -6.11
CA GLN A 236 -14.48 27.76 -7.24
C GLN A 236 -14.96 27.16 -8.56
N GLY A 237 -14.92 25.83 -8.71
CA GLY A 237 -15.46 25.15 -9.88
C GLY A 237 -16.96 25.39 -10.08
N PHE A 238 -17.74 25.43 -9.00
CA PHE A 238 -19.15 25.82 -9.07
C PHE A 238 -19.33 27.25 -9.56
N ARG A 239 -18.54 28.20 -9.03
CA ARG A 239 -18.60 29.61 -9.43
C ARG A 239 -18.22 29.81 -10.90
N GLU A 240 -17.15 29.17 -11.36
CA GLU A 240 -16.72 29.22 -12.77
C GLU A 240 -17.81 28.69 -13.69
N LYS A 241 -18.33 27.49 -13.41
CA LYS A 241 -19.42 26.89 -14.20
C LYS A 241 -20.71 27.72 -14.17
N MET A 242 -21.00 28.37 -13.04
CA MET A 242 -22.16 29.24 -12.89
C MET A 242 -22.00 30.55 -13.67
N LEU A 243 -20.79 31.11 -13.72
CA LEU A 243 -20.51 32.28 -14.56
C LEU A 243 -20.60 31.94 -16.06
N ASP A 244 -20.08 30.79 -16.47
CA ASP A 244 -20.23 30.30 -17.86
C ASP A 244 -21.71 30.16 -18.24
N LEU A 245 -22.52 29.56 -17.37
CA LEU A 245 -23.97 29.42 -17.58
C LEU A 245 -24.66 30.78 -17.72
N VAL A 246 -24.33 31.74 -16.84
CA VAL A 246 -24.91 33.09 -16.89
C VAL A 246 -24.53 33.81 -18.19
N ASN A 247 -23.30 33.67 -18.65
CA ASN A 247 -22.86 34.25 -19.93
C ASN A 247 -23.65 33.69 -21.12
N VAL A 248 -23.90 32.37 -21.13
CA VAL A 248 -24.72 31.72 -22.17
C VAL A 248 -26.16 32.23 -22.13
N ILE A 249 -26.76 32.33 -20.93
CA ILE A 249 -28.13 32.85 -20.77
C ILE A 249 -28.23 34.29 -21.28
N ILE A 250 -27.24 35.14 -20.98
CA ILE A 250 -27.22 36.53 -21.44
C ILE A 250 -27.13 36.58 -22.97
N TYR A 251 -26.23 35.79 -23.56
CA TYR A 251 -26.06 35.72 -25.01
C TYR A 251 -27.37 35.31 -25.72
N GLU A 252 -27.98 34.21 -25.27
CA GLU A 252 -29.25 33.70 -25.81
C GLU A 252 -30.41 34.69 -25.59
N TYR A 253 -30.43 35.38 -24.45
CA TYR A 253 -31.46 36.38 -24.16
C TYR A 253 -31.35 37.59 -25.10
N GLN A 254 -30.13 38.06 -25.36
CA GLN A 254 -29.91 39.16 -26.32
C GLN A 254 -30.30 38.75 -27.74
N GLU A 255 -29.95 37.54 -28.17
CA GLU A 255 -30.32 37.03 -29.48
C GLU A 255 -31.86 36.90 -29.61
N PHE A 256 -32.53 36.41 -28.57
CA PHE A 256 -33.99 36.27 -28.52
C PHE A 256 -34.74 37.62 -28.56
N GLU A 257 -34.29 38.64 -27.81
CA GLU A 257 -34.89 39.99 -27.83
C GLU A 257 -34.60 40.73 -29.15
N THR A 258 -33.40 40.54 -29.71
CA THR A 258 -33.03 41.11 -31.02
C THR A 258 -33.93 40.54 -32.13
N ALA A 259 -34.26 39.24 -32.08
CA ALA A 259 -35.21 38.61 -32.99
C ALA A 259 -36.65 39.15 -32.85
N ARG A 260 -37.02 39.71 -31.69
CA ARG A 260 -38.29 40.42 -31.47
C ARG A 260 -38.25 41.90 -31.87
N GLY A 261 -37.11 42.38 -32.38
CA GLY A 261 -36.93 43.76 -32.86
C GLY A 261 -36.63 44.78 -31.76
N MET A 262 -36.23 44.33 -30.56
CA MET A 262 -35.74 45.20 -29.49
C MET A 262 -34.21 45.20 -29.47
N GLU A 263 -33.58 46.38 -29.56
CA GLU A 263 -32.15 46.53 -29.28
C GLU A 263 -31.93 46.40 -27.76
N CYS A 264 -31.26 45.33 -27.34
CA CYS A 264 -30.96 45.06 -25.94
C CYS A 264 -29.47 44.79 -25.75
N GLU A 265 -28.72 45.77 -25.23
CA GLU A 265 -27.31 45.62 -24.89
C GLU A 265 -27.15 45.42 -23.37
N MET A 266 -26.94 44.18 -22.96
CA MET A 266 -26.90 43.77 -21.55
C MET A 266 -25.50 44.00 -20.96
N THR A 267 -25.20 45.25 -20.60
CA THR A 267 -23.91 45.61 -19.98
C THR A 267 -24.09 45.94 -18.49
N GLY A 268 -23.90 44.94 -17.62
CA GLY A 268 -23.80 45.15 -16.17
C GLY A 268 -24.76 44.32 -15.33
N ARG A 269 -24.50 44.29 -14.01
CA ARG A 269 -25.16 43.40 -13.04
C ARG A 269 -26.66 43.64 -12.90
N HIS A 270 -27.09 44.91 -13.00
CA HIS A 270 -28.50 45.29 -12.88
C HIS A 270 -29.35 44.85 -14.07
N SER A 271 -28.77 44.71 -15.26
CA SER A 271 -29.47 44.24 -16.46
C SER A 271 -29.77 42.74 -16.41
N VAL A 272 -28.94 41.96 -15.71
CA VAL A 272 -29.13 40.50 -15.53
C VAL A 272 -30.30 40.19 -14.59
N GLU A 273 -30.52 41.02 -13.57
CA GLU A 273 -31.63 40.86 -12.62
C GLU A 273 -33.02 41.10 -13.26
N SER A 274 -33.07 41.83 -14.38
CA SER A 274 -34.31 42.10 -15.13
C SER A 274 -34.69 41.01 -16.13
N ILE A 275 -33.90 39.94 -16.29
CA ILE A 275 -34.23 38.84 -17.20
C ILE A 275 -35.46 38.08 -16.66
N VAL A 276 -36.56 38.11 -17.43
CA VAL A 276 -37.75 37.31 -17.12
C VAL A 276 -37.70 36.01 -17.92
N ILE A 277 -37.50 34.89 -17.23
CA ILE A 277 -37.50 33.56 -17.86
C ILE A 277 -38.93 33.18 -18.24
N THR A 278 -39.31 33.45 -19.49
CA THR A 278 -40.60 33.03 -20.07
C THR A 278 -40.52 31.61 -20.61
N ALA A 279 -41.67 30.93 -20.71
CA ALA A 279 -41.74 29.56 -21.22
C ALA A 279 -41.22 29.39 -22.66
N GLU A 280 -41.37 30.42 -23.50
CA GLU A 280 -40.84 30.44 -24.87
C GLU A 280 -39.32 30.57 -24.89
N PHE A 281 -38.77 31.51 -24.11
CA PHE A 281 -37.34 31.70 -23.95
C PHE A 281 -36.67 30.43 -23.39
N PHE A 282 -37.25 29.82 -22.35
CA PHE A 282 -36.72 28.59 -21.77
C PHE A 282 -36.66 27.42 -22.78
N ARG A 283 -37.65 27.32 -23.67
CA ARG A 283 -37.66 26.33 -24.78
C ARG A 283 -36.66 26.67 -25.89
N SER A 284 -36.27 27.93 -26.04
CA SER A 284 -35.17 28.35 -26.93
C SER A 284 -33.83 27.94 -26.33
N LEU A 285 -33.64 28.24 -25.05
CA LEU A 285 -32.48 27.87 -24.26
C LEU A 285 -32.23 26.36 -24.27
N GLN A 286 -33.28 25.53 -24.16
CA GLN A 286 -33.16 24.07 -24.27
C GLN A 286 -32.81 23.56 -25.67
N ARG A 287 -33.03 24.35 -26.72
CA ARG A 287 -32.77 23.97 -28.11
C ARG A 287 -31.34 24.28 -28.54
N ASP A 288 -30.81 25.43 -28.10
CA ASP A 288 -29.46 25.90 -28.45
C ASP A 288 -28.38 25.52 -27.44
N ALA A 289 -28.75 25.15 -26.22
CA ALA A 289 -27.85 24.50 -25.28
C ALA A 289 -27.41 23.13 -25.81
N LYS A 290 -26.35 23.12 -26.64
CA LYS A 290 -25.50 21.95 -26.87
C LYS A 290 -24.76 21.62 -25.58
N PHE A 291 -25.46 21.02 -24.64
CA PHE A 291 -24.91 20.18 -23.58
C PHE A 291 -25.39 18.75 -23.78
#